data_AF-A0A401TPT7-F1
#
_entry.id   AF-A0A401TPT7-F1
#
_cell.length_a   1.000
_cell.length_b   1.000
_cell.length_c   1.000
_cell.angle_alpha   90.00
_cell.angle_beta   90.00
_cell.angle_gamma   90.00
#
_symmetry.space_group_name_H-M   'P 1'
#
loop_
_entity.id
_entity.type
_entity.pdbx_description
1 polymer ?
#
loop_
_entity_poly.entity_id
_entity_poly.type
_entity_poly.pdbx_seq_one_letter_code
_entity_poly.pdbx_strand_id
1 'polypeptide(L)' 'MRPARTPPLESRINELRVEIEAIIDARARAVAAESPGVPVGVIRNLLIARAPACPCTQYLQLGRAE' A
#
# COMPACT_ATOMS: atom_id res chain seq x y z
N MET A 1 29.24 19.95 -0.02
CA MET A 1 28.05 19.07 -0.23
C MET A 1 26.82 19.84 0.21
N ARG A 2 25.85 20.05 -0.70
CA ARG A 2 24.52 20.59 -0.32
C ARG A 2 23.81 19.51 0.49
N PRO A 3 23.13 19.83 1.61
CA PRO A 3 22.30 18.85 2.29
C PRO A 3 21.21 18.40 1.30
N ALA A 4 21.12 17.09 1.06
CA ALA A 4 20.00 16.52 0.34
C ALA A 4 18.74 16.94 1.12
N ARG A 5 17.91 17.79 0.52
CA ARG A 5 16.65 18.19 1.14
C ARG A 5 15.84 16.91 1.33
N THR A 6 15.53 16.59 2.58
CA THR A 6 14.63 15.48 2.90
C THR A 6 13.37 15.63 2.05
N PRO A 7 12.96 14.59 1.30
CA PRO A 7 11.76 14.67 0.49
C PRO A 7 10.55 15.01 1.38
N PRO A 8 9.56 15.75 0.84
CA PRO A 8 8.33 16.06 1.56
C PRO A 8 7.69 14.79 2.13
N LEU A 9 6.99 14.96 3.25
CA LEU A 9 6.38 13.83 3.96
C LEU A 9 5.39 13.08 3.05
N GLU A 10 4.66 13.80 2.21
CA GLU A 10 3.71 13.28 1.23
C GLU A 10 4.39 12.38 0.20
N SER A 11 5.55 12.80 -0.33
CA SER A 11 6.34 12.00 -1.27
C SER A 11 6.79 10.69 -0.63
N ARG A 12 7.33 10.77 0.59
CA ARG A 12 7.77 9.60 1.36
C ARG A 12 6.61 8.65 1.68
N ILE A 13 5.45 9.19 2.02
CA ILE A 13 4.24 8.41 2.25
C ILE A 13 3.81 7.69 0.97
N ASN A 14 3.83 8.38 -0.18
CA ASN A 14 3.46 7.76 -1.46
C ASN A 14 4.41 6.62 -1.85
N GLU A 15 5.71 6.82 -1.68
CA GLU A 15 6.73 5.77 -1.91
C GLU A 15 6.47 4.54 -1.03
N LEU A 16 6.31 4.76 0.28
CA LEU A 16 6.02 3.67 1.23
C LEU A 16 4.73 2.93 0.90
N ARG A 17 3.69 3.64 0.45
CA ARG A 17 2.43 3.00 0.05
C ARG A 17 2.61 2.10 -1.16
N VAL A 18 3.38 2.53 -2.16
CA VAL A 18 3.69 1.71 -3.34
C VAL A 18 4.44 0.44 -2.92
N GLU A 19 5.40 0.54 -2.00
CA GLU A 19 6.12 -0.61 -1.47
C GLU A 19 5.19 -1.59 -0.74
N ILE A 20 4.27 -1.08 0.10
CA ILE A 20 3.28 -1.90 0.81
C ILE A 20 2.36 -2.63 -0.18
N GLU A 21 1.88 -1.94 -1.21
CA GLU A 21 1.03 -2.55 -2.25
C GLU A 21 1.77 -3.66 -3.00
N ALA A 22 3.05 -3.45 -3.33
CA ALA A 22 3.88 -4.47 -3.97
C ALA A 22 4.05 -5.73 -3.09
N ILE A 23 4.20 -5.56 -1.78
CA ILE A 23 4.28 -6.68 -0.81
C ILE A 23 2.95 -7.45 -0.77
N ILE A 24 1.82 -6.74 -0.69
CA ILE A 24 0.48 -7.35 -0.66
C ILE A 24 0.25 -8.14 -1.96
N ASP A 25 0.56 -7.56 -3.10
CA ASP A 25 0.38 -8.20 -4.40
C ASP A 25 1.28 -9.42 -4.58
N ALA A 26 2.53 -9.35 -4.13
CA ALA A 26 3.44 -10.50 -4.12
C ALA A 26 2.88 -11.64 -3.25
N ARG A 27 2.35 -11.30 -2.07
CA ARG A 27 1.73 -12.30 -1.18
C ARG A 27 0.47 -12.90 -1.80
N ALA A 28 -0.39 -12.08 -2.42
CA ALA A 28 -1.60 -12.56 -3.08
C ALA A 28 -1.28 -13.53 -4.23
N ARG A 29 -0.25 -13.24 -5.04
CA ARG A 29 0.22 -14.15 -6.10
C ARG A 29 0.76 -15.47 -5.56
N ALA A 30 1.55 -15.42 -4.47
CA ALA A 30 2.07 -16.63 -3.84
C ALA A 30 0.94 -17.55 -3.35
N VAL A 31 -0.06 -16.98 -2.66
CA VAL A 31 -1.23 -17.75 -2.19
C VAL A 31 -2.09 -18.25 -3.36
N ALA A 32 -2.23 -17.47 -4.43
CA ALA A 32 -2.97 -17.89 -5.63
C ALA A 32 -2.35 -19.11 -6.30
N ALA A 33 -1.02 -19.24 -6.31
CA ALA A 33 -0.33 -20.41 -6.86
C ALA A 33 -0.66 -21.70 -6.09
N GLU A 34 -1.00 -21.59 -4.80
CA GLU A 34 -1.38 -22.70 -3.93
C GLU A 34 -2.91 -22.94 -3.89
N SER A 35 -3.71 -22.03 -4.48
CA SER A 35 -5.17 -21.99 -4.36
C SER A 35 -5.86 -21.98 -5.73
N PRO A 36 -5.83 -23.09 -6.50
CA PRO A 36 -6.43 -23.14 -7.83
C PRO A 36 -7.94 -22.86 -7.77
N GLY A 37 -8.40 -21.97 -8.67
CA GLY A 37 -9.81 -21.59 -8.77
C GLY A 37 -10.22 -20.36 -7.95
N VAL A 38 -9.34 -19.81 -7.10
CA VAL A 38 -9.62 -18.55 -6.37
C VAL A 38 -9.00 -17.37 -7.11
N PRO A 39 -9.77 -16.33 -7.48
CA PRO A 39 -9.22 -15.14 -8.11
C PRO A 39 -8.25 -14.38 -7.20
N VAL A 40 -7.10 -13.95 -7.74
CA VAL A 40 -6.07 -13.22 -6.98
C VAL A 40 -6.63 -11.95 -6.30
N GLY A 41 -7.60 -11.28 -6.91
CA GLY A 41 -8.27 -10.11 -6.32
C GLY A 41 -9.05 -10.44 -5.05
N VAL A 42 -9.68 -11.62 -4.97
CA VAL A 42 -10.36 -12.09 -3.76
C VAL A 42 -9.36 -12.36 -2.65
N ILE A 43 -8.25 -13.03 -2.98
CA ILE A 43 -7.16 -13.32 -2.04
C ILE A 43 -6.58 -12.01 -1.48
N ARG A 44 -6.27 -11.04 -2.37
CA ARG A 44 -5.79 -9.71 -1.99
C ARG A 44 -6.75 -9.03 -1.02
N ASN A 45 -8.05 -9.03 -1.32
CA ASN A 45 -9.06 -8.44 -0.45
C ASN A 45 -9.11 -9.10 0.92
N LEU A 46 -9.03 -10.44 0.98
CA LEU A 46 -9.01 -11.18 2.25
C LEU A 46 -7.76 -10.89 3.08
N LEU A 47 -6.59 -10.75 2.44
CA LEU A 47 -5.33 -10.40 3.13
C LEU A 47 -5.41 -9.05 3.83
N ILE A 48 -6.12 -8.08 3.24
CA ILE A 48 -6.24 -6.72 3.78
C ILE A 48 -7.54 -6.48 4.56
N ALA A 49 -8.48 -7.44 4.57
CA ALA A 49 -9.83 -7.25 5.10
C ALA A 49 -9.89 -6.84 6.57
N ARG A 50 -8.85 -7.16 7.36
CA ARG A 50 -8.77 -6.85 8.79
C ARG A 50 -7.86 -5.67 9.10
N ALA A 51 -7.28 -5.02 8.09
CA ALA A 51 -6.47 -3.84 8.29
C ALA A 51 -7.37 -2.59 8.29
N PRO A 52 -7.35 -1.77 9.35
CA PRO A 52 -8.06 -0.49 9.34
C PRO A 52 -7.53 0.42 8.22
N ALA A 53 -8.32 1.40 7.80
CA ALA A 53 -7.91 2.38 6.80
C ALA A 53 -6.56 3.02 7.21
N CYS A 54 -5.59 3.06 6.29
CA CYS A 54 -4.26 3.59 6.60
C CYS A 54 -4.37 5.05 7.09
N PRO A 55 -3.78 5.40 8.25
CA PRO A 55 -3.69 6.80 8.71
C PRO A 55 -3.01 7.70 7.67
N CYS A 56 -2.10 7.13 6.88
CA CYS A 56 -1.48 7.79 5.74
C CYS A 56 -2.49 8.22 4.67
N THR A 57 -3.55 7.44 4.42
CA THR A 57 -4.64 7.82 3.51
C THR A 57 -5.40 9.01 4.05
N GLN A 58 -5.72 8.99 5.34
CA GLN A 58 -6.43 10.07 6.01
C GLN A 58 -5.62 11.37 5.96
N TYR A 59 -4.32 11.31 6.28
CA TYR A 59 -3.41 12.45 6.20
C TYR A 59 -3.34 13.03 4.78
N LEU A 60 -3.16 12.19 3.76
CA LEU A 60 -3.11 12.65 2.37
C LEU A 60 -4.43 13.26 1.87
N GLN A 61 -5.56 12.91 2.48
CA GLN A 61 -6.86 13.50 2.15
C GLN A 61 -7.04 14.89 2.78
N LEU A 62 -6.49 15.12 3.98
CA LEU A 62 -6.52 16.45 4.61
C LEU A 62 -5.83 17.50 3.75
N GLY A 63 -4.67 17.19 3.17
CA GLY A 63 -3.94 18.11 2.28
C GLY A 63 -4.52 18.28 0.87
N ARG A 64 -5.65 17.64 0.54
CA ARG A 64 -6.39 17.82 -0.74
C ARG A 64 -7.70 18.60 -0.56
N ALA A 65 -8.05 18.95 0.67
CA ALA A 65 -9.31 19.61 1.03
C ALA A 65 -9.19 21.15 1.11
N GLU A 66 -8.08 21.71 0.63
CA GLU A 66 -7.81 23.15 0.46
C GLU A 66 -7.69 23.49 -1.03
#